data_AF-A0A7J2VU64-F1
#
_entry.id   AF-A0A7J2VU64-F1
#
_cell.length_a   1.000
_cell.length_b   1.000
_cell.length_c   1.000
_cell.angle_alpha   90.00
_cell.angle_beta   90.00
_cell.angle_gamma   90.00
#
_symmetry.space_group_name_H-M   'P 1'
#
loop_
_entity.id
_entity.type
_entity.pdbx_description
1 polymer ?
#
loop_
_entity_poly.entity_id
_entity_poly.type
_entity_poly.pdbx_seq_one_letter_code
_entity_poly.pdbx_strand_id
1 'polypeptide(L)'
;MFELISLILLVLVIYLIYKNLEWRFKFEERVRKYIEEKEEEIRRDAIERSSKILSGKALEKLVPLLKSFNHSPHDVRWLGDPIDLVVFDGASNDNPQKITFVEIKSGKSELTEKQKKIKHIIKEGKIFWEEIKIE
;
A
#
# COMPACT_ATOMS: atom_id res chain seq x y z
N MET A 1 -32.13 -57.30 35.53
CA MET A 1 -30.77 -57.13 34.95
C MET A 1 -30.82 -56.28 33.69
N PHE A 2 -31.61 -56.64 32.67
CA PHE A 2 -31.76 -55.84 31.44
C PHE A 2 -32.23 -54.40 31.68
N GLU A 3 -33.26 -54.17 32.49
CA GLU A 3 -33.78 -52.82 32.79
C GLU A 3 -32.72 -51.88 33.39
N LEU A 4 -31.89 -52.41 34.29
CA LEU A 4 -30.79 -51.66 34.92
C LEU A 4 -29.71 -51.30 33.90
N ILE A 5 -29.36 -52.23 33.01
CA ILE A 5 -28.41 -52.00 31.92
C ILE A 5 -28.95 -50.93 30.95
N SER A 6 -30.23 -51.00 30.58
CA SER A 6 -30.90 -50.02 29.73
C SER A 6 -30.89 -48.62 30.35
N LEU A 7 -31.12 -48.50 31.66
CA LEU A 7 -31.08 -47.22 32.38
C LEU A 7 -29.66 -46.63 32.39
N ILE A 8 -28.64 -47.45 32.66
CA ILE A 8 -27.24 -47.01 32.65
C ILE A 8 -26.83 -46.54 31.25
N LEU A 9 -27.24 -47.27 30.21
CA LEU A 9 -26.96 -46.90 28.82
C LEU A 9 -27.63 -45.56 28.46
N LEU A 10 -28.88 -45.35 28.87
CA LEU A 10 -29.61 -44.10 28.63
C LEU A 10 -28.89 -42.91 29.29
N VAL A 11 -28.48 -43.04 30.55
CA VAL A 11 -27.74 -41.99 31.27
C VAL A 11 -26.42 -41.68 30.58
N LEU A 12 -25.70 -42.71 30.12
CA LEU A 12 -24.45 -42.54 29.38
C LEU A 12 -24.67 -41.79 28.05
N VAL A 13 -25.70 -42.15 27.30
CA VAL A 13 -26.04 -41.46 26.03
C VAL A 13 -26.39 -40.00 26.28
N ILE A 14 -27.20 -39.71 27.32
CA ILE A 14 -27.54 -38.33 27.70
C ILE A 14 -26.27 -37.54 28.07
N TYR A 15 -25.37 -38.15 28.84
CA TYR A 15 -24.10 -37.54 29.21
C TYR A 15 -23.22 -37.21 27.98
N LEU A 16 -23.11 -38.15 27.03
CA LEU A 16 -22.34 -37.95 25.81
C LEU A 16 -22.95 -36.85 24.92
N ILE A 17 -24.28 -36.79 24.80
CA ILE A 17 -24.97 -35.72 24.07
C ILE A 17 -24.72 -34.37 24.73
N TYR A 18 -24.86 -34.28 26.05
CA TYR A 18 -24.57 -33.06 26.81
C TYR A 18 -23.14 -32.59 26.58
N LYS A 19 -22.16 -33.51 26.66
CA LYS A 19 -20.76 -33.18 26.39
C LYS A 19 -20.54 -32.72 24.96
N ASN A 20 -21.10 -33.41 23.97
CA ASN A 20 -20.96 -33.02 22.57
C ASN A 20 -21.53 -31.60 22.32
N LEU A 21 -22.69 -31.27 22.89
CA LEU A 21 -23.26 -29.92 22.82
C LEU A 21 -22.32 -28.89 23.47
N GLU A 22 -21.84 -29.16 24.68
CA GLU A 22 -20.90 -28.28 25.40
C GLU A 22 -19.62 -28.03 24.58
N TRP A 23 -19.05 -29.08 23.98
CA TRP A 23 -17.87 -29.00 23.12
C TRP A 23 -18.13 -28.18 21.86
N ARG A 24 -19.27 -28.39 21.20
CA ARG A 24 -19.66 -27.62 20.00
C ARG A 24 -19.79 -26.13 20.30
N PHE A 25 -20.47 -25.76 21.38
CA PHE A 25 -20.58 -24.35 21.78
C PHE A 25 -19.21 -23.72 22.08
N LYS A 26 -18.34 -24.41 22.84
CA LYS A 26 -16.98 -23.93 23.13
C LYS A 26 -16.08 -23.86 21.90
N PHE A 27 -16.32 -24.71 20.91
CA PHE A 27 -15.59 -24.69 19.65
C PHE A 27 -16.04 -23.50 18.79
N GLU A 28 -17.35 -23.31 18.62
CA GLU A 28 -17.91 -22.19 17.86
C GLU A 28 -17.52 -20.85 18.44
N GLU A 29 -17.51 -20.70 19.78
CA GLU A 29 -17.07 -19.46 20.43
C GLU A 29 -15.57 -19.20 20.19
N ARG A 30 -14.72 -20.24 20.27
CA ARG A 30 -13.28 -20.11 20.01
C ARG A 30 -12.99 -19.76 18.56
N VAL A 31 -13.68 -20.42 17.62
CA VAL A 31 -13.54 -20.13 16.19
C VAL A 31 -14.02 -18.70 15.90
N ARG A 32 -15.14 -18.27 16.49
CA ARG A 32 -15.63 -16.90 16.34
C ARG A 32 -14.62 -15.88 16.83
N LYS A 33 -14.12 -16.02 18.06
CA LYS A 33 -13.09 -15.12 18.61
C LYS A 33 -11.84 -15.09 17.75
N TYR A 34 -11.38 -16.24 17.30
CA TYR A 34 -10.21 -16.32 16.42
C TYR A 34 -10.44 -15.59 15.08
N ILE A 35 -11.62 -15.74 14.47
CA ILE A 35 -11.97 -15.04 13.23
C ILE A 35 -12.03 -13.53 13.47
N GLU A 36 -12.68 -13.08 14.55
CA GLU A 36 -12.79 -11.66 14.90
C GLU A 36 -11.40 -11.03 15.13
N GLU A 37 -10.54 -11.69 15.91
CA GLU A 37 -9.16 -11.25 16.14
C GLU A 37 -8.35 -11.17 14.85
N LYS A 38 -8.48 -12.18 13.98
CA LYS A 38 -7.78 -12.20 12.70
C LYS A 38 -8.29 -11.14 11.72
N GLU A 39 -9.60 -10.91 11.70
CA GLU A 39 -10.19 -9.85 10.87
C GLU A 39 -9.69 -8.47 11.32
N GLU A 40 -9.63 -8.22 12.62
CA GLU A 40 -9.06 -6.98 13.16
C GLU A 40 -7.59 -6.81 12.79
N GLU A 41 -6.77 -7.86 12.92
CA GLU A 41 -5.36 -7.84 12.56
C GLU A 41 -5.17 -7.49 11.08
N ILE A 42 -5.89 -8.19 10.18
CA ILE A 42 -5.84 -7.95 8.73
C ILE A 42 -6.29 -6.53 8.40
N ARG A 43 -7.37 -6.06 9.04
CA ARG A 43 -7.90 -4.71 8.81
C ARG A 43 -6.89 -3.64 9.24
N ARG A 44 -6.26 -3.81 10.40
CA ARG A 44 -5.22 -2.87 10.90
C ARG A 44 -4.01 -2.83 9.97
N ASP A 45 -3.51 -3.99 9.56
CA ASP A 45 -2.37 -4.09 8.63
C ASP A 45 -2.70 -3.43 7.27
N ALA A 46 -3.90 -3.67 6.73
CA ALA A 46 -4.35 -3.04 5.49
C ALA A 46 -4.38 -1.50 5.59
N ILE A 47 -4.94 -0.95 6.68
CA ILE A 47 -4.99 0.50 6.94
C ILE A 47 -3.58 1.08 7.08
N GLU A 48 -2.70 0.41 7.82
CA GLU A 48 -1.33 0.88 8.03
C GLU A 48 -0.56 0.94 6.69
N ARG A 49 -0.66 -0.11 5.88
CA ARG A 49 -0.04 -0.15 4.55
C ARG A 49 -0.60 0.92 3.62
N SER A 50 -1.93 1.05 3.55
CA SER A 50 -2.56 2.06 2.69
C SER A 50 -2.20 3.47 3.12
N SER A 51 -2.15 3.74 4.43
CA SER A 51 -1.78 5.04 4.98
C SER A 51 -0.35 5.44 4.62
N LYS A 52 0.61 4.50 4.74
CA LYS A 52 2.02 4.74 4.33
C LYS A 52 2.12 5.07 2.85
N ILE A 53 1.43 4.31 1.99
CA ILE A 53 1.43 4.55 0.54
C ILE A 53 0.79 5.90 0.20
N LEU A 54 -0.38 6.20 0.76
CA LEU A 54 -1.10 7.44 0.50
C LEU A 54 -0.30 8.66 0.96
N SER A 55 0.31 8.57 2.15
CA SER A 55 1.17 9.63 2.69
C SER A 55 2.40 9.88 1.83
N GLY A 56 3.03 8.81 1.31
CA GLY A 56 4.14 8.94 0.36
C GLY A 56 3.75 9.69 -0.91
N LYS A 57 2.63 9.28 -1.53
CA LYS A 57 2.08 9.95 -2.72
C LYS A 57 1.67 11.41 -2.48
N ALA A 58 1.15 11.70 -1.29
CA ALA A 58 0.82 13.07 -0.91
C ALA A 58 2.10 13.91 -0.75
N LEU A 59 3.12 13.36 -0.09
CA LEU A 59 4.43 14.01 0.07
C LEU A 59 5.06 14.34 -1.29
N GLU A 60 5.03 13.42 -2.25
CA GLU A 60 5.54 13.65 -3.62
C GLU A 60 4.96 14.93 -4.25
N LYS A 61 3.66 15.19 -4.05
CA LYS A 61 3.01 16.40 -4.56
C LYS A 61 3.31 17.66 -3.75
N LEU A 62 3.65 17.51 -2.47
CA LEU A 62 3.98 18.62 -1.58
C LEU A 62 5.46 19.01 -1.62
N VAL A 63 6.36 18.14 -2.10
CA VAL A 63 7.79 18.42 -2.21
C VAL A 63 8.10 19.76 -2.89
N PRO A 64 7.45 20.14 -4.01
CA PRO A 64 7.70 21.44 -4.62
C PRO A 64 7.48 22.64 -3.70
N LEU A 65 6.66 22.51 -2.64
CA LEU A 65 6.38 23.59 -1.69
C LEU A 65 7.38 23.65 -0.52
N LEU A 66 8.29 22.67 -0.42
CA LEU A 66 9.29 22.64 0.64
C LEU A 66 10.41 23.64 0.36
N LYS A 67 10.87 24.32 1.41
CA LYS A 67 11.99 25.30 1.31
C LYS A 67 13.29 24.71 0.77
N SER A 68 13.48 23.40 0.90
CA SER A 68 14.66 22.67 0.40
C SER A 68 14.56 22.30 -1.08
N PHE A 69 13.44 22.58 -1.75
CA PHE A 69 13.28 22.33 -3.17
C PHE A 69 13.94 23.46 -3.96
N ASN A 70 14.99 23.13 -4.71
CA ASN A 70 15.87 24.11 -5.37
C ASN A 70 15.29 24.73 -6.65
N HIS A 71 14.00 24.55 -6.90
CA HIS A 71 13.35 24.98 -8.12
C HIS A 71 12.09 25.78 -7.81
N SER A 72 11.69 26.64 -8.75
CA SER A 72 10.41 27.33 -8.66
C SER A 72 9.26 26.32 -8.74
N PRO A 73 8.29 26.35 -7.80
CA PRO A 73 7.10 25.49 -7.87
C PRO A 73 6.26 25.74 -9.13
N HIS A 74 6.35 26.93 -9.74
CA HIS A 74 5.58 27.30 -10.94
C HIS A 74 6.10 26.61 -12.21
N ASP A 75 7.37 26.21 -12.20
CA ASP A 75 8.07 25.53 -13.30
C ASP A 75 7.95 24.00 -13.23
N VAL A 76 7.28 23.47 -12.19
CA VAL A 76 7.12 22.03 -11.98
C VAL A 76 5.93 21.49 -12.78
N ARG A 77 6.12 20.33 -13.42
CA ARG A 77 5.07 19.50 -14.00
C ARG A 77 5.13 18.10 -13.40
N TRP A 78 3.99 17.63 -12.92
CA TRP A 78 3.85 16.31 -12.30
C TRP A 78 3.55 15.24 -13.35
N LEU A 79 4.19 14.08 -13.22
CA LEU A 79 4.03 12.90 -14.09
C LEU A 79 3.56 11.67 -13.29
N GLY A 80 4.28 11.29 -12.23
CA GLY A 80 3.90 10.24 -11.27
C GLY A 80 4.34 8.79 -11.55
N ASP A 81 4.56 8.38 -12.81
CA ASP A 81 5.31 7.17 -13.19
C ASP A 81 5.82 7.34 -14.63
N PRO A 82 7.05 6.91 -14.97
CA PRO A 82 8.08 6.31 -14.09
C PRO A 82 8.99 7.30 -13.35
N ILE A 83 8.78 8.59 -13.55
CA ILE A 83 9.47 9.70 -12.88
C ILE A 83 8.40 10.62 -12.29
N ASP A 84 8.61 11.13 -11.08
CA ASP A 84 7.57 11.93 -10.39
C ASP A 84 7.33 13.30 -11.04
N LEU A 85 8.39 14.06 -11.33
CA LEU A 85 8.29 15.44 -11.80
C LEU A 85 9.27 15.74 -12.95
N VAL A 86 8.90 16.73 -13.77
CA VAL A 86 9.81 17.44 -14.67
C VAL A 86 9.74 18.93 -14.33
N VAL A 87 10.90 19.54 -14.14
CA VAL A 87 11.03 20.97 -13.88
C VAL A 87 11.56 21.64 -15.12
N PHE A 88 10.87 22.66 -15.61
CA PHE A 88 11.28 23.51 -16.73
C PHE A 88 11.74 24.87 -16.18
N ASP A 89 12.94 24.91 -15.57
CA ASP A 89 13.44 26.10 -14.88
C ASP A 89 13.40 27.33 -15.80
N GLY A 90 12.71 28.39 -15.35
CA GLY A 90 12.57 29.66 -16.07
C GLY A 90 11.43 29.70 -17.09
N ALA A 91 10.70 28.60 -17.29
CA ALA A 91 9.57 28.57 -18.23
C ALA A 91 8.42 29.49 -17.82
N SER A 92 8.13 29.64 -16.52
CA SER A 92 7.11 30.57 -16.02
C SER A 92 7.42 32.04 -16.28
N ASN A 93 8.68 32.37 -16.56
CA ASN A 93 9.15 33.73 -16.88
C ASN A 93 9.51 33.89 -18.37
N ASP A 94 9.01 33.01 -19.24
CA ASP A 94 9.31 32.98 -20.68
C ASP A 94 10.81 32.91 -21.01
N ASN A 95 11.62 32.37 -20.11
CA ASN A 95 13.07 32.23 -20.26
C ASN A 95 13.54 30.83 -19.82
N PRO A 96 13.19 29.76 -20.56
CA PRO A 96 13.54 28.39 -20.19
C PRO A 96 15.06 28.16 -20.26
N GLN A 97 15.64 27.73 -19.14
CA GLN A 97 17.10 27.58 -19.00
C GLN A 97 17.54 26.11 -18.89
N LYS A 98 16.76 25.28 -18.18
CA LYS A 98 17.13 23.91 -17.86
C LYS A 98 15.89 23.05 -17.67
N ILE A 99 15.97 21.80 -18.13
CA ILE A 99 14.97 20.77 -17.83
C ILE A 99 15.57 19.77 -16.85
N THR A 100 14.91 19.54 -15.72
CA THR A 100 15.35 18.60 -14.69
C THR A 100 14.29 17.54 -14.45
N PHE A 101 14.63 16.27 -14.65
CA PHE A 101 13.81 15.13 -14.24
C PHE A 101 14.06 14.85 -12.75
N VAL A 102 13.00 14.85 -11.95
CA VAL A 102 13.10 14.70 -10.49
C VAL A 102 12.26 13.50 -10.06
N GLU A 103 12.93 12.59 -9.37
CA GLU A 103 12.31 11.48 -8.65
C GLU A 103 12.41 11.78 -7.15
N ILE A 104 11.29 11.67 -6.45
CA ILE A 104 11.16 11.94 -5.03
C ILE A 104 11.19 10.61 -4.28
N LYS A 105 11.98 10.55 -3.22
CA LYS A 105 12.03 9.41 -2.32
C LYS A 105 11.77 9.87 -0.89
N SER A 106 10.93 9.13 -0.18
CA SER A 106 10.65 9.35 1.23
C SER A 106 11.34 8.29 2.08
N GLY A 107 11.88 8.68 3.24
CA GLY A 107 12.52 7.78 4.20
C GLY A 107 13.71 7.02 3.60
N LYS A 108 13.67 5.68 3.67
CA LYS A 108 14.72 4.76 3.18
C LYS A 108 14.45 4.23 1.76
N SER A 109 13.51 4.84 1.02
CA SER A 109 13.18 4.35 -0.32
C SER A 109 14.31 4.65 -1.31
N GLU A 110 14.64 3.66 -2.14
CA GLU A 110 15.63 3.79 -3.20
C GLU A 110 14.96 3.86 -4.58
N LEU A 111 15.73 4.26 -5.60
CA LEU A 111 15.28 4.19 -6.99
C LEU A 111 14.99 2.72 -7.37
N THR A 112 13.87 2.51 -8.05
CA THR A 112 13.58 1.20 -8.68
C THR A 112 14.56 0.92 -9.82
N GLU A 113 14.70 -0.34 -10.23
CA GLU A 113 15.55 -0.69 -11.38
C GLU A 113 15.11 0.01 -12.67
N LYS A 114 13.80 0.21 -12.87
CA LYS A 114 13.24 1.01 -13.97
C LYS A 114 13.74 2.46 -13.91
N GLN A 115 13.67 3.08 -12.73
CA GLN A 115 14.13 4.46 -12.49
C GLN A 115 15.64 4.62 -12.63
N LYS A 116 16.43 3.64 -12.16
CA LYS A 116 17.90 3.63 -12.34
C LYS A 116 18.27 3.59 -13.82
N LYS A 117 17.59 2.77 -14.63
CA LYS A 117 17.79 2.72 -16.08
C LYS A 117 17.42 4.05 -16.75
N ILE A 118 16.30 4.66 -16.36
CA ILE A 118 15.89 5.98 -16.86
C ILE A 118 16.92 7.06 -16.51
N LYS A 119 17.38 7.10 -15.25
CA LYS A 119 18.45 8.00 -14.82
C LYS A 119 19.73 7.82 -15.66
N HIS A 120 20.07 6.59 -16.03
CA HIS A 120 21.23 6.30 -16.86
C HIS A 120 21.08 6.85 -18.28
N ILE A 121 19.97 6.59 -18.97
CA ILE A 121 19.75 7.13 -20.34
C ILE A 121 19.70 8.67 -20.36
N ILE A 122 19.15 9.30 -19.30
CA ILE A 122 19.18 10.76 -19.12
C ILE A 122 20.63 11.25 -19.03
N LYS A 123 21.47 10.59 -18.21
CA LYS A 123 22.88 10.93 -18.06
C LYS A 123 23.70 10.72 -19.33
N GLU A 124 23.33 9.75 -20.15
CA GLU A 124 23.94 9.52 -21.46
C GLU A 124 23.46 10.51 -22.53
N GLY A 125 22.57 11.46 -22.18
CA GLY A 125 22.04 12.45 -23.12
C GLY A 125 21.05 11.87 -24.14
N LYS A 126 20.49 10.68 -23.89
CA LYS A 126 19.47 10.04 -24.75
C LYS A 126 18.08 10.65 -24.51
N ILE A 127 17.99 11.96 -24.61
CA ILE A 127 16.76 12.76 -24.46
C ILE A 127 16.55 13.49 -25.78
N PHE A 128 15.43 13.22 -26.43
CA PHE A 128 15.14 13.71 -27.78
C PHE A 128 13.82 14.48 -27.79
N TRP A 129 13.72 15.45 -28.70
CA TRP A 129 12.49 16.18 -28.97
C TRP A 129 11.84 15.62 -30.23
N GLU A 130 10.55 15.29 -30.15
CA GLU A 130 9.73 14.84 -31.28
C GLU A 130 8.40 15.58 -31.25
N GLU A 131 7.99 16.14 -32.39
CA GLU A 131 6.71 16.82 -32.55
C GLU A 131 5.81 15.98 -33.46
N ILE A 132 4.66 15.56 -32.94
CA ILE A 132 3.65 14.80 -33.68
C ILE A 132 2.42 15.68 -33.80
N LYS A 133 2.07 16.05 -35.03
CA LYS A 133 0.84 16.78 -35.33
C LYS A 133 -0.24 15.79 -35.73
N ILE A 134 -1.38 15.86 -35.05
CA ILE A 134 -2.59 15.12 -35.40
C ILE A 134 -3.57 16.14 -35.97
N GLU A 135 -4.14 15.86 -37.14
CA GLU A 135 -5.22 16.65 -37.75
C GLU A 135 -6.59 16.18 -37.29
#